data_AF-A0ABD2K021-F1
#
_entry.id   AF-A0ABD2K021-F1
#
_cell.length_a   1.000
_cell.length_b   1.000
_cell.length_c   1.000
_cell.angle_alpha   90.00
_cell.angle_beta   90.00
_cell.angle_gamma   90.00
#
_symmetry.space_group_name_H-M   'P 1'
#
loop_
_entity.id
_entity.type
_entity.pdbx_description
1 polymer ?
#
loop_
_entity_poly.entity_id
_entity_poly.type
_entity_poly.pdbx_seq_one_letter_code
_entity_poly.pdbx_strand_id
1 'polypeptide(L)'
;MKKEQLRQQQTIHEEDGLLLLSQLGTQKAYERMKALLRLIGGKFDVFPPLKKEICATLQYEAISTPHGIGFFCSDIAGALEFRLSAAKDNLINFRSDELILKLSGDNGQAFTKITISLPHVAHANSPANNFIVAAYPAKDTRENLTKFCGNIWQQISQLNEIAGKKIKLFLGGDLSFLWALTGHCGSAVTTFPSPVCDCRRDQLLDAEKCKMRTSEETVKKAEQFGRLVENGEKPTAAARALTMGIVDEPLLQSIEFDRIILAPFHVFQGIGNALIKELESSTECAEIANEFFRSIGARREMFRKKDMTGNSIRKVLIHADQLERQYSAEWPQIICQTLGHLAKIQTFTKAQPLSPRDLDELETSIDQFRTFLNNQPRMRTLLALKPKVHLLLNHFVPFARQHQFLALLDEQGDEALHSVWRRLEQLWKTMPDEEQMRQLLEHHFVSNWLLDTGKIDEMKRDREEQREEIGDRRETDEESDGEEEQFDFE
;
A
#
# COMPACT_ATOMS: atom_id res chain seq x y z
N MET A 1 -29.95 -10.76 -35.85
CA MET A 1 -30.06 -9.39 -36.42
C MET A 1 -29.48 -8.30 -35.52
N LYS A 2 -30.07 -7.95 -34.36
CA LYS A 2 -29.49 -6.89 -33.49
C LYS A 2 -28.07 -7.19 -32.96
N LYS A 3 -27.75 -8.46 -32.70
CA LYS A 3 -26.42 -8.91 -32.23
C LYS A 3 -25.35 -8.88 -33.34
N GLU A 4 -25.75 -9.17 -34.58
CA GLU A 4 -24.89 -9.06 -35.78
C GLU A 4 -24.61 -7.59 -36.12
N GLN A 5 -25.63 -6.73 -36.03
CA GLN A 5 -25.49 -5.29 -36.27
C GLN A 5 -24.65 -4.62 -35.19
N LEU A 6 -24.75 -5.03 -33.92
CA LEU A 6 -23.85 -4.55 -32.86
C LEU A 6 -22.40 -5.00 -33.10
N ARG A 7 -22.19 -6.25 -33.55
CA ARG A 7 -20.85 -6.75 -33.89
C ARG A 7 -20.25 -6.03 -35.09
N GLN A 8 -21.03 -5.81 -36.16
CA GLN A 8 -20.59 -5.05 -37.35
C GLN A 8 -20.33 -3.57 -37.04
N GLN A 9 -21.12 -2.94 -36.17
CA GLN A 9 -20.84 -1.56 -35.70
C GLN A 9 -19.60 -1.50 -34.80
N GLN A 10 -19.31 -2.53 -34.01
CA GLN A 10 -18.04 -2.63 -33.26
C GLN A 10 -16.83 -2.81 -34.19
N THR A 11 -16.94 -3.62 -35.26
CA THR A 11 -15.81 -3.87 -36.17
C THR A 11 -15.47 -2.66 -37.04
N ILE A 12 -16.49 -1.92 -37.51
CA ILE A 12 -16.30 -0.71 -38.33
C ILE A 12 -15.63 0.41 -37.51
N HIS A 13 -15.86 0.49 -36.20
CA HIS A 13 -15.17 1.44 -35.32
C HIS A 13 -13.74 1.03 -34.92
N GLU A 14 -13.40 -0.25 -34.99
CA GLU A 14 -12.05 -0.76 -34.64
C GLU A 14 -11.02 -0.52 -35.76
N GLU A 15 -11.40 -0.73 -37.03
CA GLU A 15 -10.49 -0.54 -38.18
C GLU A 15 -10.22 0.96 -38.49
N ASP A 16 -11.24 1.82 -38.41
CA ASP A 16 -11.08 3.27 -38.55
C ASP A 16 -10.38 3.91 -37.33
N GLY A 17 -10.48 3.28 -36.15
CA GLY A 17 -9.79 3.73 -34.94
C GLY A 17 -8.28 3.51 -34.98
N LEU A 18 -7.83 2.37 -35.53
CA LEU A 18 -6.41 2.01 -35.59
C LEU A 18 -5.62 2.81 -36.63
N LEU A 19 -6.23 3.14 -37.78
CA LEU A 19 -5.55 3.92 -38.82
C LEU A 19 -5.44 5.41 -38.47
N LEU A 20 -6.45 5.99 -37.79
CA LEU A 20 -6.44 7.40 -37.37
C LEU A 20 -5.53 7.67 -36.17
N LEU A 21 -5.33 6.73 -35.25
CA LEU A 21 -4.53 6.95 -34.04
C LEU A 21 -3.02 6.97 -34.32
N SER A 22 -2.56 6.22 -35.34
CA SER A 22 -1.18 6.31 -35.83
C SER A 22 -0.78 7.71 -36.34
N GLN A 23 -1.76 8.60 -36.55
CA GLN A 23 -1.58 9.96 -37.07
C GLN A 23 -1.98 11.07 -36.08
N LEU A 24 -2.56 10.73 -34.93
CA LEU A 24 -3.13 11.70 -33.99
C LEU A 24 -2.41 11.61 -32.65
N GLY A 25 -1.57 12.61 -32.34
CA GLY A 25 -0.83 12.70 -31.08
C GLY A 25 -1.73 12.59 -29.84
N THR A 26 -1.11 12.19 -28.73
CA THR A 26 -1.68 11.88 -27.40
C THR A 26 -2.75 12.87 -26.91
N GLN A 27 -2.66 14.15 -27.28
CA GLN A 27 -3.62 15.19 -26.88
C GLN A 27 -5.04 14.99 -27.46
N LYS A 28 -5.20 14.48 -28.69
CA LYS A 28 -6.54 14.33 -29.30
C LYS A 28 -7.26 13.08 -28.80
N ALA A 29 -6.50 12.04 -28.43
CA ALA A 29 -7.02 10.88 -27.71
C ALA A 29 -7.52 11.27 -26.31
N TYR A 30 -6.79 12.14 -25.62
CA TYR A 30 -7.19 12.71 -24.33
C TYR A 30 -8.50 13.52 -24.40
N GLU A 31 -8.66 14.42 -25.38
CA GLU A 31 -9.91 15.20 -25.53
C GLU A 31 -11.13 14.31 -25.82
N ARG A 32 -10.96 13.23 -26.58
CA ARG A 32 -12.01 12.23 -26.79
C ARG A 32 -12.31 11.43 -25.52
N MET A 33 -11.30 11.15 -24.70
CA MET A 33 -11.44 10.50 -23.40
C MET A 33 -12.29 11.36 -22.44
N LYS A 34 -12.01 12.67 -22.39
CA LYS A 34 -12.76 13.68 -21.63
C LYS A 34 -14.23 13.75 -22.08
N ALA A 35 -14.48 13.75 -23.40
CA ALA A 35 -15.83 13.71 -23.96
C ALA A 35 -16.61 12.42 -23.64
N LEU A 36 -15.96 11.25 -23.63
CA LEU A 36 -16.64 9.99 -23.34
C LEU A 36 -16.87 9.80 -21.84
N LEU A 37 -15.92 10.18 -20.97
CA LEU A 37 -16.12 10.15 -19.51
C LEU A 37 -17.29 11.01 -19.05
N ARG A 38 -17.60 12.09 -19.79
CA ARG A 38 -18.81 12.92 -19.62
C ARG A 38 -20.11 12.18 -19.97
N LEU A 39 -20.07 11.19 -20.88
CA LEU A 39 -21.25 10.51 -21.42
C LEU A 39 -21.67 9.24 -20.65
N ILE A 40 -20.74 8.52 -20.00
CA ILE A 40 -20.99 7.14 -19.51
C ILE A 40 -20.87 6.93 -18.00
N GLY A 41 -20.66 7.99 -17.21
CA GLY A 41 -20.75 7.93 -15.74
C GLY A 41 -19.82 6.91 -15.06
N GLY A 42 -18.72 6.50 -15.72
CA GLY A 42 -17.75 5.55 -15.16
C GLY A 42 -18.19 4.08 -15.12
N LYS A 43 -19.22 3.67 -15.86
CA LYS A 43 -19.77 2.29 -15.82
C LYS A 43 -19.25 1.32 -16.91
N PHE A 44 -18.40 1.78 -17.83
CA PHE A 44 -17.91 0.94 -18.93
C PHE A 44 -16.39 0.90 -19.00
N ASP A 45 -15.86 -0.22 -19.52
CA ASP A 45 -14.45 -0.42 -19.86
C ASP A 45 -14.03 0.70 -20.82
N VAL A 46 -13.21 1.61 -20.30
CA VAL A 46 -12.83 2.82 -21.01
C VAL A 46 -11.71 2.48 -21.99
N PHE A 47 -12.13 2.25 -23.23
CA PHE A 47 -11.41 2.33 -24.51
C PHE A 47 -10.49 1.17 -24.91
N PRO A 48 -11.00 0.17 -25.65
CA PRO A 48 -10.18 -0.85 -26.30
C PRO A 48 -9.00 -0.29 -27.13
N PRO A 49 -9.11 0.83 -27.89
CA PRO A 49 -7.99 1.33 -28.70
C PRO A 49 -6.86 1.94 -27.89
N LEU A 50 -7.16 2.80 -26.90
CA LEU A 50 -6.16 3.41 -26.03
C LEU A 50 -5.52 2.35 -25.14
N LYS A 51 -6.33 1.43 -24.62
CA LYS A 51 -5.86 0.26 -23.87
C LYS A 51 -4.96 -0.60 -24.73
N LYS A 52 -5.32 -0.88 -25.99
CA LYS A 52 -4.46 -1.60 -26.94
C LYS A 52 -3.14 -0.88 -27.22
N GLU A 53 -3.14 0.45 -27.35
CA GLU A 53 -1.92 1.23 -27.60
C GLU A 53 -1.01 1.30 -26.36
N ILE A 54 -1.56 1.68 -25.21
CA ILE A 54 -0.83 1.78 -23.94
C ILE A 54 -0.36 0.39 -23.48
N CYS A 55 -1.22 -0.63 -23.61
CA CYS A 55 -0.87 -1.99 -23.19
C CYS A 55 -0.08 -2.75 -24.26
N ALA A 56 0.16 -2.21 -25.46
CA ALA A 56 1.07 -2.84 -26.42
C ALA A 56 2.50 -2.96 -25.87
N THR A 57 2.91 -2.05 -24.99
CA THR A 57 4.20 -2.10 -24.29
C THR A 57 4.15 -2.99 -23.05
N LEU A 58 2.95 -3.38 -22.61
CA LEU A 58 2.73 -4.11 -21.38
C LEU A 58 2.61 -5.60 -21.69
N GLN A 59 3.67 -6.34 -21.40
CA GLN A 59 3.67 -7.78 -21.58
C GLN A 59 3.45 -8.46 -20.23
N TYR A 60 2.26 -9.05 -20.06
CA TYR A 60 1.98 -9.97 -18.97
C TYR A 60 1.94 -11.40 -19.47
N GLU A 61 2.57 -12.28 -18.72
CA GLU A 61 2.51 -13.73 -18.91
C GLU A 61 1.64 -14.36 -17.83
N ALA A 62 0.82 -15.32 -18.24
CA ALA A 62 0.00 -16.11 -17.33
C ALA A 62 0.79 -17.30 -16.77
N ILE A 63 0.58 -17.59 -15.50
CA ILE A 63 1.11 -18.76 -14.81
C ILE A 63 -0.03 -19.54 -14.16
N SER A 64 -0.28 -20.75 -14.66
CA SER A 64 -1.32 -21.63 -14.14
C SER A 64 -0.83 -22.43 -12.96
N THR A 65 -1.63 -22.48 -11.89
CA THR A 65 -1.34 -23.27 -10.69
C THR A 65 -2.60 -23.97 -10.17
N PRO A 66 -2.47 -24.94 -9.23
CA PRO A 66 -3.63 -25.53 -8.58
C PRO A 66 -4.53 -24.53 -7.82
N HIS A 67 -4.03 -23.33 -7.53
CA HIS A 67 -4.78 -22.28 -6.83
C HIS A 67 -5.44 -21.27 -7.77
N GLY A 68 -5.25 -21.41 -9.09
CA GLY A 68 -5.75 -20.50 -10.11
C GLY A 68 -4.64 -19.94 -11.00
N ILE A 69 -5.00 -18.95 -11.81
CA ILE A 69 -4.11 -18.32 -12.78
C ILE A 69 -3.55 -17.03 -12.17
N GLY A 70 -2.22 -16.95 -12.07
CA GLY A 70 -1.50 -15.72 -11.76
C GLY A 70 -0.98 -15.06 -13.03
N PHE A 71 -0.62 -13.79 -12.93
CA PHE A 71 -0.01 -13.03 -14.01
C PHE A 71 1.20 -12.27 -13.50
N PHE A 72 2.21 -12.11 -14.35
CA PHE A 72 3.43 -11.37 -14.03
C PHE A 72 3.94 -10.61 -15.26
N CYS A 73 4.55 -9.46 -15.05
CA CYS A 73 5.11 -8.63 -16.12
C CYS A 73 6.42 -9.25 -16.60
N SER A 74 6.53 -9.54 -17.90
CA SER A 74 7.72 -10.15 -18.50
C SER A 74 8.83 -9.15 -18.81
N ASP A 75 8.51 -7.85 -18.89
CA ASP A 75 9.48 -6.76 -19.10
C ASP A 75 9.20 -5.56 -18.16
N ILE A 76 9.65 -5.69 -16.91
CA ILE A 76 9.53 -4.63 -15.90
C ILE A 76 10.31 -3.39 -16.33
N ALA A 77 11.49 -3.55 -16.92
CA ALA A 77 12.36 -2.43 -17.29
C ALA A 77 11.71 -1.56 -18.38
N GLY A 78 11.24 -2.18 -19.46
CA GLY A 78 10.52 -1.47 -20.53
C GLY A 78 9.24 -0.82 -20.05
N ALA A 79 8.47 -1.49 -19.19
CA ALA A 79 7.26 -0.90 -18.59
C ALA A 79 7.59 0.33 -17.72
N LEU A 80 8.66 0.28 -16.93
CA LEU A 80 9.11 1.42 -16.13
C LEU A 80 9.67 2.56 -16.99
N GLU A 81 10.43 2.27 -18.06
CA GLU A 81 10.88 3.27 -19.02
C GLU A 81 9.72 4.01 -19.67
N PHE A 82 8.69 3.26 -20.09
CA PHE A 82 7.46 3.83 -20.64
C PHE A 82 6.78 4.77 -19.63
N ARG A 83 6.61 4.32 -18.39
CA ARG A 83 6.02 5.15 -17.31
C ARG A 83 6.83 6.40 -17.04
N LEU A 84 8.15 6.30 -16.93
CA LEU A 84 9.02 7.45 -16.66
C LEU A 84 9.03 8.47 -17.81
N SER A 85 8.98 7.99 -19.05
CA SER A 85 8.81 8.83 -20.23
C SER A 85 7.50 9.62 -20.16
N ALA A 86 6.39 8.95 -19.80
CA ALA A 86 5.09 9.59 -19.61
C ALA A 86 5.08 10.57 -18.41
N ALA A 87 5.83 10.26 -17.35
CA ALA A 87 5.90 11.05 -16.13
C ALA A 87 6.88 12.23 -16.20
N LYS A 88 7.67 12.38 -17.27
CA LYS A 88 8.80 13.31 -17.36
C LYS A 88 8.49 14.73 -16.89
N ASP A 89 7.31 15.26 -17.23
CA ASP A 89 6.91 16.63 -16.89
C ASP A 89 6.22 16.74 -15.51
N ASN A 90 5.86 15.61 -14.90
CA ASN A 90 5.16 15.52 -13.61
C ASN A 90 6.01 14.93 -12.47
N LEU A 91 7.24 14.52 -12.75
CA LEU A 91 8.15 13.98 -11.74
C LEU A 91 8.71 15.10 -10.86
N ILE A 92 8.32 15.08 -9.58
CA ILE A 92 8.86 15.94 -8.54
C ILE A 92 10.29 15.51 -8.25
N ASN A 93 11.24 16.38 -8.58
CA ASN A 93 12.66 16.22 -8.24
C ASN A 93 13.43 15.17 -9.08
N PHE A 94 13.08 15.02 -10.37
CA PHE A 94 13.77 14.13 -11.32
C PHE A 94 15.25 14.51 -11.62
N ARG A 95 15.81 15.52 -10.94
CA ARG A 95 17.18 16.01 -11.17
C ARG A 95 18.27 15.20 -10.44
N SER A 96 17.91 14.23 -9.61
CA SER A 96 18.87 13.29 -9.00
C SER A 96 19.41 12.31 -10.04
N ASP A 97 20.68 11.89 -9.92
CA ASP A 97 21.26 10.78 -10.69
C ASP A 97 20.66 9.42 -10.28
N GLU A 98 19.92 9.39 -9.16
CA GLU A 98 19.23 8.22 -8.63
C GLU A 98 17.72 8.29 -8.89
N LEU A 99 17.14 7.16 -9.32
CA LEU A 99 15.71 6.91 -9.37
C LEU A 99 15.32 6.04 -8.17
N ILE A 100 14.54 6.61 -7.25
CA ILE A 100 13.98 5.84 -6.14
C ILE A 100 12.77 5.05 -6.63
N LEU A 101 12.72 3.76 -6.31
CA LEU A 101 11.57 2.89 -6.55
C LEU A 101 11.17 2.21 -5.24
N LYS A 102 9.88 2.00 -5.01
CA LYS A 102 9.39 1.09 -3.96
C LYS A 102 8.82 -0.16 -4.61
N LEU A 103 9.39 -1.31 -4.27
CA LEU A 103 8.76 -2.61 -4.44
C LEU A 103 7.91 -2.90 -3.21
N SER A 104 6.66 -3.29 -3.41
CA SER A 104 5.75 -3.65 -2.33
C SER A 104 4.98 -4.92 -2.68
N GLY A 105 4.37 -5.53 -1.67
CA GLY A 105 3.40 -6.59 -1.87
C GLY A 105 2.43 -6.65 -0.72
N ASP A 106 1.19 -7.02 -1.05
CA ASP A 106 0.16 -7.21 -0.04
C ASP A 106 -0.88 -8.24 -0.48
N ASN A 107 -1.33 -9.05 0.48
CA ASN A 107 -2.42 -9.99 0.31
C ASN A 107 -3.75 -9.35 0.74
N GLY A 108 -4.36 -8.61 -0.17
CA GLY A 108 -5.71 -8.11 0.03
C GLY A 108 -6.77 -9.11 -0.43
N GLN A 109 -7.40 -9.78 0.53
CA GLN A 109 -8.52 -10.72 0.34
C GLN A 109 -8.12 -11.97 -0.45
N ALA A 110 -8.56 -12.09 -1.71
CA ALA A 110 -8.36 -13.28 -2.54
C ALA A 110 -7.07 -13.24 -3.36
N PHE A 111 -6.48 -12.06 -3.56
CA PHE A 111 -5.34 -11.86 -4.45
C PHE A 111 -4.18 -11.17 -3.74
N THR A 112 -2.99 -11.74 -3.91
CA THR A 112 -1.74 -11.02 -3.66
C THR A 112 -1.38 -10.20 -4.90
N LYS A 113 -0.96 -8.95 -4.68
CA LYS A 113 -0.39 -8.10 -5.73
C LYS A 113 1.01 -7.70 -5.32
N ILE A 114 1.94 -7.74 -6.26
CA ILE A 114 3.29 -7.19 -6.15
C ILE A 114 3.32 -5.93 -7.00
N THR A 115 3.77 -4.82 -6.43
CA THR A 115 3.71 -3.50 -7.05
C THR A 115 5.06 -2.80 -7.04
N ILE A 116 5.30 -1.96 -8.05
CA ILE A 116 6.38 -0.96 -8.05
C ILE A 116 5.75 0.42 -8.11
N SER A 117 6.19 1.35 -7.25
CA SER A 117 5.68 2.73 -7.23
C SER A 117 6.80 3.76 -7.30
N LEU A 118 6.44 4.94 -7.83
CA LEU A 118 7.34 6.08 -8.02
C LEU A 118 7.11 7.11 -6.89
N PRO A 119 8.01 7.30 -5.91
CA PRO A 119 7.83 8.29 -4.84
C PRO A 119 7.77 9.73 -5.35
N HIS A 120 8.37 9.97 -6.50
CA HIS A 120 8.62 11.30 -7.05
C HIS A 120 7.48 11.81 -7.93
N VAL A 121 6.24 11.46 -7.65
CA VAL A 121 5.05 11.98 -8.36
C VAL A 121 4.17 12.77 -7.40
N ALA A 122 3.34 13.68 -7.91
CA ALA A 122 2.47 14.55 -7.09
C ALA A 122 1.60 13.79 -6.09
N HIS A 123 1.14 12.59 -6.45
CA HIS A 123 0.31 11.75 -5.59
C HIS A 123 1.00 10.40 -5.32
N ALA A 124 2.15 10.42 -4.65
CA ALA A 124 2.99 9.24 -4.39
C ALA A 124 2.23 8.05 -3.74
N ASN A 125 1.28 8.34 -2.84
CA ASN A 125 0.45 7.33 -2.17
C ASN A 125 -0.89 7.04 -2.88
N SER A 126 -1.05 7.48 -4.14
CA SER A 126 -2.22 7.13 -4.94
C SER A 126 -2.21 5.64 -5.30
N PRO A 127 -3.36 4.93 -5.28
CA PRO A 127 -3.42 3.57 -5.83
C PRO A 127 -3.04 3.54 -7.32
N ALA A 128 -3.26 4.64 -8.05
CA ALA A 128 -2.84 4.77 -9.44
C ALA A 128 -1.33 4.98 -9.60
N ASN A 129 -0.52 5.06 -8.54
CA ASN A 129 0.93 5.08 -8.66
C ASN A 129 1.54 3.67 -8.60
N ASN A 130 0.79 2.71 -8.06
CA ASN A 130 1.23 1.34 -7.90
C ASN A 130 1.15 0.60 -9.24
N PHE A 131 2.28 0.40 -9.91
CA PHE A 131 2.34 -0.45 -11.09
C PHE A 131 2.38 -1.92 -10.66
N ILE A 132 1.36 -2.70 -11.04
CA ILE A 132 1.26 -4.10 -10.64
C ILE A 132 2.20 -4.94 -11.50
N VAL A 133 3.28 -5.46 -10.93
CA VAL A 133 4.22 -6.33 -11.64
C VAL A 133 3.84 -7.81 -11.55
N ALA A 134 3.04 -8.19 -10.54
CA ALA A 134 2.43 -9.51 -10.48
C ALA A 134 1.12 -9.49 -9.69
N ALA A 135 0.18 -10.35 -10.05
CA ALA A 135 -1.06 -10.60 -9.31
C ALA A 135 -1.46 -12.07 -9.37
N TYR A 136 -1.81 -12.68 -8.24
CA TYR A 136 -2.18 -14.10 -8.20
C TYR A 136 -3.15 -14.45 -7.05
N PRO A 137 -4.03 -15.46 -7.24
CA PRO A 137 -5.11 -15.84 -6.29
C PRO A 137 -4.61 -16.71 -5.13
N ALA A 138 -3.54 -16.31 -4.46
CA ALA A 138 -3.03 -17.02 -3.29
C ALA A 138 -2.46 -16.04 -2.27
N LYS A 139 -2.20 -16.53 -1.06
CA LYS A 139 -1.52 -15.75 -0.01
C LYS A 139 -0.08 -15.45 -0.40
N ASP A 140 0.46 -14.38 0.14
CA ASP A 140 1.85 -13.92 0.05
C ASP A 140 2.83 -14.76 0.89
N THR A 141 2.60 -16.07 0.98
CA THR A 141 3.55 -16.97 1.63
C THR A 141 4.81 -17.07 0.79
N ARG A 142 5.94 -17.37 1.44
CA ARG A 142 7.23 -17.57 0.75
C ARG A 142 7.13 -18.57 -0.41
N GLU A 143 6.48 -19.71 -0.17
CA GLU A 143 6.25 -20.73 -1.21
C GLU A 143 5.55 -20.15 -2.45
N ASN A 144 4.47 -19.38 -2.24
CA ASN A 144 3.75 -18.75 -3.34
C ASN A 144 4.57 -17.64 -4.00
N LEU A 145 5.28 -16.80 -3.24
CA LEU A 145 6.14 -15.76 -3.80
C LEU A 145 7.27 -16.35 -4.66
N THR A 146 7.89 -17.46 -4.24
CA THR A 146 8.88 -18.17 -5.07
C THR A 146 8.23 -18.71 -6.34
N LYS A 147 7.06 -19.33 -6.21
CA LYS A 147 6.37 -19.99 -7.32
C LYS A 147 5.85 -19.01 -8.38
N PHE A 148 5.19 -17.93 -7.94
CA PHE A 148 4.52 -16.99 -8.83
C PHE A 148 5.43 -15.83 -9.28
N CYS A 149 6.44 -15.48 -8.48
CA CYS A 149 7.24 -14.27 -8.70
C CYS A 149 8.73 -14.54 -8.93
N GLY A 150 9.17 -15.79 -9.12
CA GLY A 150 10.57 -16.13 -9.40
C GLY A 150 11.19 -15.29 -10.53
N ASN A 151 10.49 -15.18 -11.67
CA ASN A 151 10.93 -14.35 -12.80
C ASN A 151 10.97 -12.85 -12.47
N ILE A 152 10.05 -12.38 -11.63
CA ILE A 152 10.01 -10.98 -11.18
C ILE A 152 11.23 -10.67 -10.31
N TRP A 153 11.60 -11.56 -9.39
CA TRP A 153 12.78 -11.38 -8.55
C TRP A 153 14.07 -11.36 -9.37
N GLN A 154 14.16 -12.19 -10.41
CA GLN A 154 15.29 -12.17 -11.34
C GLN A 154 15.38 -10.83 -12.10
N GLN A 155 14.27 -10.34 -12.67
CA GLN A 155 14.24 -9.05 -13.35
C GLN A 155 14.62 -7.90 -12.43
N ILE A 156 14.05 -7.86 -11.22
CA ILE A 156 14.33 -6.81 -10.23
C ILE A 156 15.80 -6.85 -9.77
N SER A 157 16.38 -8.04 -9.62
CA SER A 157 17.80 -8.18 -9.22
C SER A 157 18.77 -7.69 -10.29
N GLN A 158 18.34 -7.62 -11.55
CA GLN A 158 19.12 -7.10 -12.68
C GLN A 158 18.87 -5.61 -12.93
N LEU A 159 17.90 -5.03 -12.23
CA LEU A 159 17.42 -3.66 -12.43
C LEU A 159 18.33 -2.63 -11.74
N ASN A 160 19.45 -2.32 -12.38
CA ASN A 160 20.47 -1.40 -11.82
C ASN A 160 20.31 0.05 -12.32
N GLU A 161 19.82 0.23 -13.54
CA GLU A 161 19.67 1.53 -14.18
C GLU A 161 18.45 1.52 -15.11
N ILE A 162 17.69 2.61 -15.12
CA ILE A 162 16.59 2.85 -16.07
C ILE A 162 16.70 4.30 -16.55
N ALA A 163 16.56 4.52 -17.86
CA ALA A 163 16.58 5.86 -18.47
C ALA A 163 17.81 6.71 -18.05
N GLY A 164 18.98 6.08 -17.92
CA GLY A 164 20.22 6.75 -17.51
C GLY A 164 20.34 7.04 -16.01
N LYS A 165 19.43 6.55 -15.17
CA LYS A 165 19.41 6.79 -13.73
C LYS A 165 19.64 5.52 -12.94
N LYS A 166 20.53 5.59 -11.95
CA LYS A 166 20.81 4.47 -11.04
C LYS A 166 19.61 4.20 -10.16
N ILE A 167 19.26 2.95 -9.98
CA ILE A 167 18.06 2.59 -9.23
C ILE A 167 18.40 2.43 -7.75
N LYS A 168 17.61 3.10 -6.93
CA LYS A 168 17.60 2.92 -5.48
C LYS A 168 16.28 2.28 -5.07
N LEU A 169 16.30 0.96 -4.96
CA LEU A 169 15.12 0.17 -4.61
C LEU A 169 14.90 0.15 -3.10
N PHE A 170 13.67 0.43 -2.69
CA PHE A 170 13.14 0.24 -1.34
C PHE A 170 12.15 -0.91 -1.33
N LEU A 171 12.07 -1.62 -0.20
CA LEU A 171 11.10 -2.68 0.00
C LEU A 171 10.04 -2.25 1.00
N GLY A 172 8.76 -2.33 0.63
CA GLY A 172 7.63 -2.11 1.52
C GLY A 172 6.72 -3.34 1.58
N GLY A 173 5.74 -3.28 2.47
CA GLY A 173 4.75 -4.31 2.70
C GLY A 173 4.58 -4.60 4.19
N ASP A 174 3.48 -5.28 4.53
CA ASP A 174 3.23 -5.66 5.91
C ASP A 174 4.31 -6.61 6.45
N LEU A 175 4.31 -6.85 7.77
CA LEU A 175 5.32 -7.73 8.38
C LEU A 175 5.30 -9.15 7.83
N SER A 176 4.13 -9.67 7.42
CA SER A 176 3.99 -11.01 6.85
C SER A 176 4.74 -11.11 5.53
N PHE A 177 4.50 -10.15 4.65
CA PHE A 177 5.17 -10.03 3.37
C PHE A 177 6.69 -9.87 3.53
N LEU A 178 7.10 -8.95 4.41
CA LEU A 178 8.52 -8.70 4.70
C LEU A 178 9.20 -9.97 5.24
N TRP A 179 8.58 -10.71 6.16
CA TRP A 179 9.13 -11.96 6.67
C TRP A 179 9.36 -12.97 5.55
N ALA A 180 8.39 -13.13 4.65
CA ALA A 180 8.49 -14.08 3.54
C ALA A 180 9.64 -13.73 2.59
N LEU A 181 9.78 -12.44 2.23
CA LEU A 181 10.84 -11.95 1.35
C LEU A 181 12.23 -12.01 1.98
N THR A 182 12.38 -11.66 3.26
CA THR A 182 13.68 -11.67 3.94
C THR A 182 14.11 -13.04 4.44
N GLY A 183 13.31 -14.09 4.20
CA GLY A 183 13.60 -15.45 4.68
C GLY A 183 13.46 -15.63 6.20
N HIS A 184 12.72 -14.73 6.85
CA HIS A 184 12.43 -14.80 8.27
C HIS A 184 11.18 -15.66 8.52
N CYS A 185 11.18 -16.52 9.54
CA CYS A 185 10.06 -17.42 9.83
C CYS A 185 8.84 -16.75 10.48
N GLY A 186 8.76 -15.42 10.40
CA GLY A 186 7.75 -14.58 11.03
C GLY A 186 7.45 -14.83 12.50
N SER A 187 6.17 -14.76 12.87
CA SER A 187 5.69 -14.88 14.25
C SER A 187 5.95 -16.25 14.90
N ALA A 188 6.42 -17.24 14.14
CA ALA A 188 6.76 -18.56 14.65
C ALA A 188 8.02 -18.55 15.53
N VAL A 189 8.84 -17.50 15.48
CA VAL A 189 9.96 -17.30 16.39
C VAL A 189 9.59 -16.26 17.44
N THR A 190 9.60 -16.71 18.68
CA THR A 190 9.33 -15.84 19.82
C THR A 190 10.51 -14.97 20.16
N THR A 191 11.76 -15.44 19.96
CA THR A 191 12.99 -14.80 20.43
C THR A 191 13.47 -13.63 19.57
N PHE A 192 13.40 -13.70 18.25
CA PHE A 192 13.85 -12.66 17.32
C PHE A 192 12.70 -12.32 16.37
N PRO A 193 11.84 -11.34 16.71
CA PRO A 193 10.59 -11.18 15.97
C PRO A 193 10.65 -10.10 14.88
N SER A 194 11.78 -9.38 14.75
CA SER A 194 11.97 -8.32 13.77
C SER A 194 12.59 -8.86 12.47
N PRO A 195 11.98 -8.62 11.29
CA PRO A 195 12.62 -8.94 10.02
C PRO A 195 13.85 -8.08 9.76
N VAL A 196 13.95 -6.87 10.34
CA VAL A 196 14.96 -5.88 9.95
C VAL A 196 16.21 -5.87 10.82
N CYS A 197 16.12 -6.35 12.05
CA CYS A 197 17.24 -6.34 13.00
C CYS A 197 17.31 -7.63 13.82
N ASP A 198 18.42 -7.83 14.53
CA ASP A 198 18.71 -9.02 15.34
C ASP A 198 18.28 -8.88 16.82
N CYS A 199 17.47 -7.88 17.14
CA CYS A 199 17.07 -7.62 18.53
C CYS A 199 16.21 -8.76 19.09
N ARG A 200 16.53 -9.18 20.31
CA ARG A 200 15.76 -10.19 21.02
C ARG A 200 14.46 -9.63 21.58
N ARG A 201 13.47 -10.49 21.78
CA ARG A 201 12.13 -10.18 22.29
C ARG A 201 12.17 -9.48 23.64
N ASP A 202 13.07 -9.92 24.52
CA ASP A 202 13.30 -9.35 25.85
C ASP A 202 14.08 -8.02 25.83
N GLN A 203 14.55 -7.60 24.65
CA GLN A 203 15.38 -6.42 24.43
C GLN A 203 14.75 -5.44 23.44
N LEU A 204 13.53 -5.68 22.97
CA LEU A 204 12.88 -4.89 21.91
C LEU A 204 12.73 -3.40 22.22
N LEU A 205 12.80 -3.01 23.48
CA LEU A 205 12.73 -1.62 23.91
C LEU A 205 14.10 -0.98 24.13
N ASP A 206 15.21 -1.70 23.91
CA ASP A 206 16.56 -1.22 24.14
C ASP A 206 17.26 -0.94 22.80
N ALA A 207 17.29 0.33 22.37
CA ALA A 207 17.81 0.72 21.06
C ALA A 207 19.28 0.31 20.83
N GLU A 208 20.10 0.45 21.88
CA GLU A 208 21.54 0.13 21.85
C GLU A 208 21.85 -1.35 21.58
N LYS A 209 20.85 -2.24 21.71
CA LYS A 209 21.00 -3.69 21.55
C LYS A 209 20.49 -4.23 20.21
N CYS A 210 20.06 -3.36 19.30
CA CYS A 210 19.53 -3.77 18.00
C CYS A 210 20.54 -3.44 16.91
N LYS A 211 20.99 -4.47 16.18
CA LYS A 211 21.82 -4.33 14.99
C LYS A 211 20.97 -4.64 13.77
N MET A 212 20.97 -3.73 12.79
CA MET A 212 20.34 -3.97 11.49
C MET A 212 20.97 -5.20 10.83
N ARG A 213 20.15 -6.03 10.21
CA ARG A 213 20.62 -7.18 9.43
C ARG A 213 21.31 -6.71 8.17
N THR A 214 22.12 -7.58 7.59
CA THR A 214 22.65 -7.42 6.24
C THR A 214 22.26 -8.61 5.37
N SER A 215 22.27 -8.44 4.05
CA SER A 215 22.01 -9.54 3.11
C SER A 215 23.01 -10.69 3.31
N GLU A 216 24.30 -10.37 3.45
CA GLU A 216 25.37 -11.34 3.68
C GLU A 216 25.17 -12.16 4.96
N GLU A 217 24.84 -11.49 6.08
CA GLU A 217 24.58 -12.18 7.35
C GLU A 217 23.33 -13.07 7.25
N THR A 218 22.29 -12.60 6.55
CA THR A 218 21.04 -13.33 6.38
C THR A 218 21.26 -14.61 5.57
N VAL A 219 22.02 -14.56 4.46
CA VAL A 219 22.39 -15.74 3.68
C VAL A 219 23.17 -16.75 4.54
N LYS A 220 24.20 -16.31 5.26
CA LYS A 220 24.96 -17.20 6.17
C LYS A 220 24.08 -17.87 7.23
N LYS A 221 23.07 -17.17 7.74
CA LYS A 221 22.12 -17.71 8.72
C LYS A 221 21.14 -18.70 8.10
N ALA A 222 20.72 -18.49 6.86
CA ALA A 222 19.92 -19.45 6.10
C ALA A 222 20.70 -20.75 5.83
N GLU A 223 21.94 -20.66 5.36
CA GLU A 223 22.83 -21.82 5.17
C GLU A 223 23.08 -22.57 6.49
N GLN A 224 23.29 -21.83 7.59
CA GLN A 224 23.39 -22.42 8.92
C GLN A 224 22.11 -23.19 9.28
N PHE A 225 20.93 -22.63 9.01
CA PHE A 225 19.65 -23.31 9.25
C PHE A 225 19.54 -24.60 8.43
N GLY A 226 19.87 -24.55 7.14
CA GLY A 226 19.87 -25.72 6.25
C GLY A 226 20.72 -26.87 6.79
N ARG A 227 21.96 -26.57 7.23
CA ARG A 227 22.86 -27.58 7.84
C ARG A 227 22.30 -28.20 9.12
N LEU A 228 21.63 -27.41 9.97
CA LEU A 228 20.99 -27.94 11.18
C LEU A 228 19.89 -28.94 10.81
N VAL A 229 19.05 -28.59 9.83
CA VAL A 229 17.97 -29.46 9.35
C VAL A 229 18.50 -30.74 8.69
N GLU A 230 19.54 -30.64 7.86
CA GLU A 230 20.18 -31.78 7.19
C GLU A 230 20.82 -32.77 8.18
N ASN A 231 21.36 -32.27 9.29
CA ASN A 231 21.94 -33.09 10.36
C ASN A 231 20.88 -33.81 11.22
N GLY A 232 19.62 -33.84 10.77
CA GLY A 232 18.52 -34.54 11.43
C GLY A 232 17.91 -33.77 12.60
N GLU A 233 18.33 -32.52 12.85
CA GLU A 233 17.59 -31.67 13.77
C GLU A 233 16.23 -31.35 13.12
N LYS A 234 15.14 -31.69 13.82
CA LYS A 234 13.83 -31.17 13.41
C LYS A 234 13.91 -29.63 13.36
N PRO A 235 13.10 -28.94 12.54
CA PRO A 235 12.99 -27.48 12.56
C PRO A 235 12.47 -26.97 13.92
N THR A 236 13.33 -26.97 14.93
CA THR A 236 12.99 -26.71 16.32
C THR A 236 13.04 -25.22 16.59
N ALA A 237 12.38 -24.80 17.67
CA ALA A 237 12.52 -23.43 18.18
C ALA A 237 14.00 -23.08 18.51
N ALA A 238 14.81 -24.07 18.89
CA ALA A 238 16.24 -23.89 19.17
C ALA A 238 17.02 -23.56 17.90
N ALA A 239 16.83 -24.34 16.82
CA ALA A 239 17.48 -24.07 15.52
C ALA A 239 17.16 -22.66 15.02
N ARG A 240 15.87 -22.26 15.07
CA ARG A 240 15.46 -20.93 14.66
C ARG A 240 16.02 -19.83 15.57
N ALA A 241 16.20 -20.08 16.87
CA ALA A 241 16.84 -19.10 17.76
C ALA A 241 18.33 -18.92 17.45
N LEU A 242 19.05 -20.01 17.12
CA LEU A 242 20.47 -19.96 16.72
C LEU A 242 20.68 -19.18 15.41
N THR A 243 19.70 -19.22 14.51
CA THR A 243 19.72 -18.51 13.23
C THR A 243 18.99 -17.17 13.27
N MET A 244 18.64 -16.68 14.47
CA MET A 244 17.96 -15.39 14.67
C MET A 244 16.67 -15.26 13.87
N GLY A 245 15.92 -16.36 13.72
CA GLY A 245 14.66 -16.41 12.98
C GLY A 245 14.79 -16.53 11.46
N ILE A 246 16.01 -16.53 10.92
CA ILE A 246 16.23 -16.76 9.49
C ILE A 246 16.23 -18.25 9.20
N VAL A 247 15.38 -18.66 8.29
CA VAL A 247 15.18 -20.07 7.92
C VAL A 247 15.38 -20.33 6.44
N ASP A 248 15.42 -19.28 5.64
CA ASP A 248 15.65 -19.33 4.20
C ASP A 248 16.46 -18.11 3.74
N GLU A 249 17.04 -18.18 2.54
CA GLU A 249 17.70 -17.03 1.92
C GLU A 249 16.69 -15.94 1.53
N PRO A 250 17.06 -14.65 1.54
CA PRO A 250 16.19 -13.60 1.01
C PRO A 250 15.83 -13.88 -0.46
N LEU A 251 14.56 -13.68 -0.83
CA LEU A 251 14.13 -13.78 -2.23
C LEU A 251 14.72 -12.66 -3.11
N LEU A 252 15.12 -11.56 -2.49
CA LEU A 252 15.78 -10.42 -3.11
C LEU A 252 17.04 -10.07 -2.33
N GLN A 253 18.19 -10.62 -2.76
CA GLN A 253 19.47 -10.41 -2.08
C GLN A 253 20.04 -9.00 -2.29
N SER A 254 19.60 -8.30 -3.35
CA SER A 254 20.06 -6.96 -3.72
C SER A 254 19.48 -5.84 -2.86
N ILE A 255 18.50 -6.13 -1.98
CA ILE A 255 17.87 -5.12 -1.14
C ILE A 255 18.64 -5.01 0.17
N GLU A 256 19.16 -3.81 0.42
CA GLU A 256 19.74 -3.45 1.70
C GLU A 256 18.64 -3.32 2.77
N PHE A 257 18.87 -3.86 3.96
CA PHE A 257 17.88 -3.87 5.04
C PHE A 257 17.55 -2.47 5.58
N ASP A 258 18.47 -1.51 5.42
CA ASP A 258 18.21 -0.11 5.73
C ASP A 258 17.22 0.55 4.75
N ARG A 259 16.92 -0.09 3.61
CA ARG A 259 15.92 0.35 2.62
C ARG A 259 14.59 -0.41 2.75
N ILE A 260 14.39 -1.16 3.84
CA ILE A 260 13.08 -1.71 4.17
C ILE A 260 12.25 -0.63 4.86
N ILE A 261 11.12 -0.30 4.25
CA ILE A 261 10.15 0.67 4.76
C ILE A 261 9.45 0.07 5.97
N LEU A 262 9.36 0.84 7.04
CA LEU A 262 8.90 0.38 8.35
C LEU A 262 7.37 0.40 8.51
N ALA A 263 6.63 0.37 7.40
CA ALA A 263 5.17 0.30 7.31
C ALA A 263 4.43 1.20 8.34
N PRO A 264 4.66 2.53 8.38
CA PRO A 264 4.07 3.38 9.42
C PRO A 264 2.56 3.19 9.57
N PHE A 265 1.82 3.10 8.46
CA PHE A 265 0.38 2.82 8.46
C PHE A 265 0.03 1.58 9.30
N HIS A 266 0.67 0.43 9.03
CA HIS A 266 0.40 -0.80 9.77
C HIS A 266 0.97 -0.79 11.19
N VAL A 267 2.04 -0.05 11.46
CA VAL A 267 2.57 0.16 12.82
C VAL A 267 1.51 0.84 13.69
N PHE A 268 0.98 1.99 13.26
CA PHE A 268 -0.06 2.71 14.00
C PHE A 268 -1.34 1.90 14.11
N GLN A 269 -1.80 1.26 13.03
CA GLN A 269 -2.98 0.40 13.05
C GLN A 269 -2.82 -0.75 14.06
N GLY A 270 -1.65 -1.40 14.08
CA GLY A 270 -1.40 -2.54 14.96
C GLY A 270 -1.30 -2.16 16.44
N ILE A 271 -0.64 -1.04 16.76
CA ILE A 271 -0.53 -0.56 18.15
C ILE A 271 -1.88 -0.01 18.62
N GLY A 272 -2.53 0.83 17.80
CA GLY A 272 -3.85 1.40 18.11
C GLY A 272 -4.91 0.34 18.36
N ASN A 273 -4.99 -0.69 17.52
CA ASN A 273 -5.92 -1.81 17.74
C ASN A 273 -5.63 -2.59 19.04
N ALA A 274 -4.36 -2.72 19.45
CA ALA A 274 -4.04 -3.36 20.72
C ALA A 274 -4.49 -2.52 21.92
N LEU A 275 -4.32 -1.19 21.84
CA LEU A 275 -4.74 -0.25 22.88
C LEU A 275 -6.27 -0.19 23.00
N ILE A 276 -6.98 -0.15 21.88
CA ILE A 276 -8.45 -0.11 21.86
C ILE A 276 -9.03 -1.41 22.45
N LYS A 277 -8.46 -2.57 22.12
CA LYS A 277 -8.88 -3.84 22.74
C LYS A 277 -8.69 -3.86 24.25
N GLU A 278 -7.60 -3.26 24.74
CA GLU A 278 -7.36 -3.12 26.17
C GLU A 278 -8.34 -2.11 26.81
N LEU A 279 -8.62 -1.01 26.13
CA LEU A 279 -9.61 -0.02 26.58
C LEU A 279 -11.01 -0.64 26.72
N GLU A 280 -11.37 -1.50 25.78
CA GLU A 280 -12.65 -2.22 25.72
C GLU A 280 -12.70 -3.48 26.60
N SER A 281 -11.69 -3.71 27.45
CA SER A 281 -11.62 -4.90 28.30
C SER A 281 -12.71 -4.97 29.37
N SER A 282 -13.33 -3.83 29.72
CA SER A 282 -14.49 -3.75 30.62
C SER A 282 -15.72 -3.23 29.88
N THR A 283 -16.91 -3.66 30.31
CA THR A 283 -18.18 -3.27 29.68
C THR A 283 -18.41 -1.76 29.69
N GLU A 284 -18.19 -1.11 30.83
CA GLU A 284 -18.33 0.35 30.97
C GLU A 284 -17.40 1.09 30.00
N CYS A 285 -16.12 0.70 29.95
CA CYS A 285 -15.18 1.37 29.06
C CYS A 285 -15.49 1.11 27.58
N ALA A 286 -16.00 -0.06 27.24
CA ALA A 286 -16.42 -0.40 25.90
C ALA A 286 -17.63 0.42 25.44
N GLU A 287 -18.59 0.71 26.31
CA GLU A 287 -19.75 1.56 25.98
C GLU A 287 -19.30 2.99 25.66
N ILE A 288 -18.49 3.59 26.54
CA ILE A 288 -17.90 4.92 26.34
C ILE A 288 -17.12 4.98 25.01
N ALA A 289 -16.23 4.01 24.79
CA ALA A 289 -15.42 3.94 23.57
C ALA A 289 -16.29 3.83 22.31
N ASN A 290 -17.31 2.96 22.32
CA ASN A 290 -18.17 2.76 21.17
C ASN A 290 -19.03 3.98 20.85
N GLU A 291 -19.55 4.69 21.86
CA GLU A 291 -20.28 5.94 21.66
C GLU A 291 -19.37 7.01 21.03
N PHE A 292 -18.16 7.16 21.57
CA PHE A 292 -17.16 8.08 21.04
C PHE A 292 -16.74 7.72 19.61
N PHE A 293 -16.48 6.45 19.31
CA PHE A 293 -16.10 6.03 17.96
C PHE A 293 -17.22 6.29 16.94
N ARG A 294 -18.49 6.16 17.34
CA ARG A 294 -19.63 6.54 16.49
C ARG A 294 -19.65 8.04 16.24
N SER A 295 -19.41 8.87 17.25
CA SER A 295 -19.47 10.34 17.11
C SER A 295 -18.43 10.89 16.14
N ILE A 296 -17.24 10.29 16.07
CA ILE A 296 -16.18 10.66 15.12
C ILE A 296 -16.26 9.88 13.78
N GLY A 297 -17.28 9.03 13.62
CA GLY A 297 -17.47 8.19 12.45
C GLY A 297 -16.32 7.20 12.20
N ALA A 298 -15.70 6.69 13.26
CA ALA A 298 -14.72 5.63 13.20
C ALA A 298 -15.43 4.27 13.13
N ARG A 299 -15.00 3.42 12.19
CA ARG A 299 -15.66 2.15 11.86
C ARG A 299 -14.72 0.96 12.09
N ARG A 300 -15.29 -0.17 12.50
CA ARG A 300 -14.56 -1.45 12.57
C ARG A 300 -14.41 -2.08 11.18
N GLU A 301 -13.43 -2.96 11.04
CA GLU A 301 -13.23 -3.79 9.86
C GLU A 301 -14.42 -4.73 9.67
N MET A 302 -14.84 -4.88 8.41
CA MET A 302 -16.01 -5.68 8.06
C MET A 302 -15.77 -7.18 8.32
N PHE A 303 -14.54 -7.66 8.08
CA PHE A 303 -14.15 -9.06 8.21
C PHE A 303 -13.57 -9.40 9.60
N ARG A 304 -12.83 -8.46 10.20
CA ARG A 304 -12.36 -8.56 11.58
C ARG A 304 -13.18 -7.62 12.45
N LYS A 305 -14.41 -8.04 12.78
CA LYS A 305 -15.39 -7.21 13.52
C LYS A 305 -14.88 -6.59 14.83
N LYS A 306 -13.73 -7.02 15.36
CA LYS A 306 -13.09 -6.46 16.55
C LYS A 306 -12.00 -5.42 16.25
N ASP A 307 -11.41 -5.43 15.05
CA ASP A 307 -10.33 -4.51 14.66
C ASP A 307 -10.88 -3.27 13.95
N MET A 308 -10.20 -2.14 14.08
CA MET A 308 -10.46 -0.91 13.34
C MET A 308 -9.56 -0.83 12.12
N THR A 309 -10.11 -0.26 11.03
CA THR A 309 -9.34 0.04 9.83
C THR A 309 -8.27 1.09 10.15
N GLY A 310 -7.21 1.17 9.35
CA GLY A 310 -6.18 2.20 9.56
C GLY A 310 -6.73 3.63 9.52
N ASN A 311 -7.71 3.91 8.65
CA ASN A 311 -8.41 5.21 8.62
C ASN A 311 -9.17 5.49 9.93
N SER A 312 -9.83 4.48 10.50
CA SER A 312 -10.53 4.63 11.77
C SER A 312 -9.56 4.81 12.94
N ILE A 313 -8.43 4.09 12.95
CA ILE A 313 -7.36 4.31 13.93
C ILE A 313 -6.82 5.73 13.83
N ARG A 314 -6.56 6.24 12.62
CA ARG A 314 -6.13 7.63 12.42
C ARG A 314 -7.11 8.63 13.02
N LYS A 315 -8.43 8.44 12.83
CA LYS A 315 -9.44 9.29 13.46
C LYS A 315 -9.37 9.23 14.98
N VAL A 316 -9.26 8.03 15.55
CA VAL A 316 -9.13 7.86 17.01
C VAL A 316 -7.88 8.57 17.54
N LEU A 317 -6.74 8.45 16.84
CA LEU A 317 -5.51 9.16 17.22
C LEU A 317 -5.69 10.68 17.18
N ILE A 318 -6.30 11.24 16.13
CA ILE A 318 -6.57 12.68 16.00
C ILE A 318 -7.41 13.22 17.18
N HIS A 319 -8.34 12.41 17.70
CA HIS A 319 -9.25 12.80 18.77
C HIS A 319 -8.92 12.13 20.12
N ALA A 320 -7.68 11.67 20.32
CA ALA A 320 -7.29 10.94 21.53
C ALA A 320 -7.48 11.75 22.82
N ASP A 321 -7.28 13.07 22.76
CA ASP A 321 -7.48 14.00 23.89
C ASP A 321 -8.97 14.11 24.28
N GLN A 322 -9.87 14.10 23.31
CA GLN A 322 -11.32 14.13 23.55
C GLN A 322 -11.81 12.82 24.14
N LEU A 323 -11.22 11.69 23.71
CA LEU A 323 -11.48 10.37 24.27
C LEU A 323 -10.98 10.27 25.72
N GLU A 324 -9.79 10.78 26.03
CA GLU A 324 -9.22 10.79 27.38
C GLU A 324 -10.18 11.44 28.40
N ARG A 325 -10.81 12.56 28.01
CA ARG A 325 -11.76 13.30 28.86
C ARG A 325 -13.03 12.53 29.19
N GLN A 326 -13.34 11.45 28.46
CA GLN A 326 -14.51 10.61 28.75
C GLN A 326 -14.27 9.68 29.95
N TYR A 327 -13.02 9.49 30.36
CA TYR A 327 -12.66 8.55 31.41
C TYR A 327 -12.16 9.27 32.67
N SER A 328 -12.70 8.86 33.82
CA SER A 328 -12.22 9.29 35.15
C SER A 328 -11.20 8.33 35.76
N ALA A 329 -11.22 7.06 35.35
CA ALA A 329 -10.31 6.04 35.86
C ALA A 329 -8.90 6.16 35.24
N GLU A 330 -7.89 5.92 36.08
CA GLU A 330 -6.47 6.09 35.73
C GLU A 330 -6.04 5.20 34.54
N TRP A 331 -6.45 3.93 34.51
CA TRP A 331 -5.98 3.01 33.47
C TRP A 331 -6.46 3.37 32.05
N PRO A 332 -7.76 3.61 31.80
CA PRO A 332 -8.22 4.16 30.53
C PRO A 332 -7.54 5.48 30.14
N GLN A 333 -7.26 6.37 31.09
CA GLN A 333 -6.52 7.61 30.83
C GLN A 333 -5.09 7.32 30.32
N ILE A 334 -4.35 6.40 30.96
CA ILE A 334 -3.02 5.98 30.49
C ILE A 334 -3.07 5.42 29.06
N ILE A 335 -4.12 4.66 28.71
CA ILE A 335 -4.32 4.17 27.34
C ILE A 335 -4.54 5.35 26.37
N CYS A 336 -5.38 6.31 26.73
CA CYS A 336 -5.65 7.49 25.89
C CYS A 336 -4.41 8.39 25.74
N GLN A 337 -3.62 8.57 26.80
CA GLN A 337 -2.33 9.27 26.74
C GLN A 337 -1.34 8.57 25.81
N THR A 338 -1.32 7.22 25.83
CA THR A 338 -0.54 6.42 24.88
C THR A 338 -1.00 6.68 23.44
N LEU A 339 -2.31 6.74 23.20
CA LEU A 339 -2.86 7.13 21.89
C LEU A 339 -2.47 8.57 21.51
N GLY A 340 -2.41 9.50 22.46
CA GLY A 340 -1.95 10.87 22.25
C GLY A 340 -0.49 10.95 21.82
N HIS A 341 0.41 10.18 22.44
CA HIS A 341 1.80 10.07 21.98
C HIS A 341 1.89 9.52 20.55
N LEU A 342 1.12 8.48 20.23
CA LEU A 342 1.05 7.94 18.87
C LEU A 342 0.50 8.96 17.87
N ALA A 343 -0.51 9.75 18.25
CA ALA A 343 -1.08 10.80 17.41
C ALA A 343 -0.03 11.86 17.05
N LYS A 344 0.77 12.29 18.03
CA LYS A 344 1.87 13.23 17.81
C LYS A 344 2.90 12.67 16.83
N ILE A 345 3.35 11.43 17.03
CA ILE A 345 4.34 10.78 16.14
C ILE A 345 3.75 10.59 14.73
N GLN A 346 2.47 10.25 14.61
CA GLN A 346 1.80 10.08 13.32
C GLN A 346 1.80 11.37 12.47
N THR A 347 1.94 12.55 13.07
CA THR A 347 2.00 13.80 12.29
C THR A 347 3.20 13.87 11.34
N PHE A 348 4.25 13.07 11.59
CA PHE A 348 5.44 12.96 10.74
C PHE A 348 5.30 11.91 9.62
N THR A 349 4.21 11.13 9.58
CA THR A 349 3.97 10.15 8.50
C THR A 349 3.25 10.76 7.31
N LYS A 350 3.77 11.88 6.80
CA LYS A 350 3.26 12.53 5.60
C LYS A 350 3.97 11.97 4.37
N ALA A 351 3.28 12.00 3.23
CA ALA A 351 3.79 11.57 1.93
C ALA A 351 4.74 12.62 1.31
N GLN A 352 5.74 13.05 2.08
CA GLN A 352 6.67 14.11 1.70
C GLN A 352 8.01 13.93 2.43
N PRO A 353 9.09 14.53 1.91
CA PRO A 353 10.34 14.64 2.65
C PRO A 353 10.17 15.36 3.99
N LEU A 354 10.95 14.95 4.98
CA LEU A 354 11.02 15.57 6.30
C LEU A 354 12.14 16.61 6.32
N SER A 355 11.86 17.78 6.87
CA SER A 355 12.88 18.79 7.10
C SER A 355 13.78 18.40 8.29
N PRO A 356 14.98 18.99 8.44
CA PRO A 356 15.82 18.78 9.62
C PRO A 356 15.08 19.02 10.93
N ARG A 357 14.22 20.04 10.98
CA ARG A 357 13.36 20.35 12.12
C ARG A 357 12.34 19.23 12.39
N ASP A 358 11.68 18.73 11.34
CA ASP A 358 10.73 17.62 11.50
C ASP A 358 11.41 16.37 12.07
N LEU A 359 12.67 16.12 11.66
CA LEU A 359 13.46 14.99 12.16
C LEU A 359 13.80 15.16 13.65
N ASP A 360 14.19 16.36 14.09
CA ASP A 360 14.45 16.66 15.50
C ASP A 360 13.18 16.54 16.36
N GLU A 361 12.04 17.02 15.85
CA GLU A 361 10.76 16.93 16.54
C GLU A 361 10.22 15.49 16.59
N LEU A 362 10.45 14.68 15.54
CA LEU A 362 10.15 13.25 15.52
C LEU A 362 10.94 12.50 16.60
N GLU A 363 12.25 12.72 16.66
CA GLU A 363 13.14 12.11 17.65
C GLU A 363 12.71 12.47 19.07
N THR A 364 12.49 13.77 19.32
CA THR A 364 11.97 14.26 20.60
C THR A 364 10.63 13.60 20.97
N SER A 365 9.74 13.40 20.00
CA SER A 365 8.42 12.79 20.24
C SER A 365 8.53 11.30 20.58
N ILE A 366 9.46 10.58 19.93
CA ILE A 366 9.74 9.17 20.24
C ILE A 366 10.42 9.02 21.60
N ASP A 367 11.34 9.90 21.97
CA ASP A 367 11.97 9.89 23.29
C ASP A 367 10.98 10.19 24.41
N GLN A 368 10.10 11.17 24.22
CA GLN A 368 9.00 11.44 25.14
C GLN A 368 8.10 10.21 25.32
N PHE A 369 7.78 9.52 24.22
CA PHE A 369 6.98 8.30 24.29
C PHE A 369 7.71 7.15 25.01
N ARG A 370 9.01 6.99 24.75
CA ARG A 370 9.86 6.01 25.44
C ARG A 370 9.91 6.28 26.94
N THR A 371 10.12 7.53 27.36
CA THR A 371 10.10 7.92 28.78
C THR A 371 8.74 7.68 29.42
N PHE A 372 7.64 7.99 28.73
CA PHE A 372 6.29 7.67 29.19
C PHE A 372 6.12 6.16 29.44
N LEU A 373 6.52 5.31 28.49
CA LEU A 373 6.43 3.85 28.66
C LEU A 373 7.31 3.35 29.81
N ASN A 374 8.50 3.92 30.02
CA ASN A 374 9.36 3.55 31.14
C ASN A 374 8.72 3.85 32.50
N ASN A 375 7.93 4.92 32.57
CA ASN A 375 7.22 5.32 33.79
C ASN A 375 5.88 4.58 33.96
N GLN A 376 5.46 3.77 32.99
CA GLN A 376 4.18 3.05 33.00
C GLN A 376 4.40 1.53 32.83
N PRO A 377 4.79 0.79 33.89
CA PRO A 377 5.18 -0.62 33.78
C PRO A 377 4.10 -1.51 33.15
N ARG A 378 2.82 -1.31 33.50
CA ARG A 378 1.70 -2.07 32.93
C ARG A 378 1.58 -1.83 31.42
N MET A 379 1.68 -0.57 30.98
CA MET A 379 1.64 -0.22 29.55
C MET A 379 2.87 -0.74 28.82
N ARG A 380 4.05 -0.65 29.44
CA ARG A 380 5.28 -1.24 28.92
C ARG A 380 5.09 -2.73 28.68
N THR A 381 4.56 -3.50 29.64
CA THR A 381 4.32 -4.93 29.47
C THR A 381 3.32 -5.24 28.35
N LEU A 382 2.25 -4.45 28.23
CA LEU A 382 1.25 -4.60 27.16
C LEU A 382 1.88 -4.46 25.76
N LEU A 383 2.84 -3.53 25.61
CA LEU A 383 3.41 -3.15 24.33
C LEU A 383 4.79 -3.77 24.02
N ALA A 384 5.58 -4.14 25.04
CA ALA A 384 6.99 -4.53 24.94
C ALA A 384 7.26 -5.70 23.98
N LEU A 385 6.28 -6.57 23.78
CA LEU A 385 6.43 -7.79 22.99
C LEU A 385 5.99 -7.64 21.53
N LYS A 386 5.62 -6.43 21.09
CA LYS A 386 5.08 -6.19 19.75
C LYS A 386 6.18 -5.67 18.82
N PRO A 387 6.48 -6.36 17.69
CA PRO A 387 7.47 -5.89 16.72
C PRO A 387 7.21 -4.48 16.20
N LYS A 388 5.93 -4.13 16.00
CA LYS A 388 5.52 -2.78 15.56
C LYS A 388 5.95 -1.67 16.54
N VAL A 389 5.91 -1.94 17.85
CA VAL A 389 6.37 -0.97 18.88
C VAL A 389 7.89 -0.85 18.82
N HIS A 390 8.60 -1.95 18.62
CA HIS A 390 10.05 -1.96 18.42
C HIS A 390 10.48 -1.15 17.17
N LEU A 391 9.79 -1.33 16.05
CA LEU A 391 10.02 -0.55 14.82
C LEU A 391 9.82 0.95 15.07
N LEU A 392 8.73 1.32 15.72
CA LEU A 392 8.43 2.71 16.04
C LEU A 392 9.50 3.34 16.93
N LEU A 393 9.90 2.66 18.01
CA LEU A 393 10.80 3.25 19.00
C LEU A 393 12.26 3.27 18.57
N ASN A 394 12.72 2.27 17.81
CA ASN A 394 14.15 2.09 17.56
C ASN A 394 14.56 2.30 16.10
N HIS A 395 13.61 2.25 15.15
CA HIS A 395 13.95 2.26 13.73
C HIS A 395 13.39 3.46 12.97
N PHE A 396 12.32 4.11 13.45
CA PHE A 396 11.74 5.27 12.77
C PHE A 396 12.72 6.44 12.65
N VAL A 397 13.40 6.82 13.75
CA VAL A 397 14.36 7.93 13.72
C VAL A 397 15.57 7.60 12.85
N PRO A 398 16.28 6.46 13.02
CA PRO A 398 17.39 6.12 12.14
C PRO A 398 17.02 6.10 10.66
N PHE A 399 15.89 5.47 10.32
CA PHE A 399 15.39 5.42 8.95
C PHE A 399 15.10 6.82 8.40
N ALA A 400 14.37 7.64 9.16
CA ALA A 400 14.01 8.99 8.73
C ALA A 400 15.23 9.91 8.59
N ARG A 401 16.23 9.79 9.48
CA ARG A 401 17.50 10.54 9.38
C ARG A 401 18.30 10.11 8.16
N GLN A 402 18.34 8.82 7.86
CA GLN A 402 19.09 8.30 6.72
C GLN A 402 18.44 8.67 5.37
N HIS A 403 17.12 8.54 5.26
CA HIS A 403 16.43 8.67 3.98
C HIS A 403 15.64 9.98 3.82
N GLN A 404 15.56 10.79 4.88
CA GLN A 404 14.86 12.08 4.90
C GLN A 404 13.34 11.96 4.63
N PHE A 405 12.76 10.79 4.89
CA PHE A 405 11.31 10.56 4.86
C PHE A 405 10.94 9.40 5.77
N LEU A 406 9.65 9.32 6.14
CA LEU A 406 9.10 8.18 6.89
C LEU A 406 7.95 7.49 6.14
N ALA A 407 7.11 8.26 5.45
CA ALA A 407 5.89 7.76 4.81
C ALA A 407 5.71 8.23 3.34
N LEU A 408 6.79 8.72 2.72
CA LEU A 408 6.80 9.02 1.27
C LEU A 408 6.52 7.77 0.42
N LEU A 409 6.90 6.60 0.93
CA LEU A 409 6.74 5.28 0.33
C LEU A 409 5.82 4.37 1.16
N ASP A 410 4.85 4.95 1.88
CA ASP A 410 3.95 4.20 2.77
C ASP A 410 3.03 3.23 1.98
N GLU A 411 2.35 2.34 2.69
CA GLU A 411 1.48 1.29 2.12
C GLU A 411 0.04 1.76 1.88
N GLN A 412 -0.27 3.04 2.11
CA GLN A 412 -1.63 3.57 1.90
C GLN A 412 -2.12 3.41 0.46
N GLY A 413 -1.22 3.56 -0.53
CA GLY A 413 -1.53 3.29 -1.93
C GLY A 413 -1.87 1.83 -2.18
N ASP A 414 -1.18 0.91 -1.50
CA ASP A 414 -1.39 -0.54 -1.61
C ASP A 414 -2.75 -0.93 -1.00
N GLU A 415 -3.11 -0.37 0.15
CA GLU A 415 -4.42 -0.61 0.77
C GLU A 415 -5.57 -0.03 -0.08
N ALA A 416 -5.38 1.18 -0.63
CA ALA A 416 -6.36 1.79 -1.52
C ALA A 416 -6.54 0.98 -2.82
N LEU A 417 -5.47 0.33 -3.30
CA LEU A 417 -5.49 -0.52 -4.49
C LEU A 417 -6.47 -1.68 -4.32
N HIS A 418 -6.61 -2.28 -3.14
CA HIS A 418 -7.57 -3.37 -2.92
C HIS A 418 -9.01 -2.93 -3.12
N SER A 419 -9.35 -1.69 -2.75
CA SER A 419 -10.70 -1.14 -2.97
C SER A 419 -10.96 -0.91 -4.45
N VAL A 420 -9.97 -0.37 -5.17
CA VAL A 420 -10.04 -0.17 -6.63
C VAL A 420 -10.19 -1.51 -7.34
N TRP A 421 -9.30 -2.46 -7.02
CA TRP A 421 -9.30 -3.82 -7.56
C TRP A 421 -10.66 -4.49 -7.41
N ARG A 422 -11.23 -4.47 -6.20
CA ARG A 422 -12.55 -5.08 -5.94
C ARG A 422 -13.65 -4.45 -6.79
N ARG A 423 -13.66 -3.12 -6.93
CA ARG A 423 -14.67 -2.44 -7.73
C ARG A 423 -14.59 -2.89 -9.19
N LEU A 424 -13.38 -2.98 -9.72
CA LEU A 424 -13.12 -3.42 -11.08
C LEU A 424 -13.44 -4.91 -11.29
N GLU A 425 -13.08 -5.76 -10.33
CA GLU A 425 -13.39 -7.20 -10.34
C GLU A 425 -14.89 -7.44 -10.49
N GLN A 426 -15.71 -6.65 -9.79
CA GLN A 426 -17.18 -6.72 -9.91
C GLN A 426 -17.71 -6.33 -11.30
N LEU A 427 -17.01 -5.45 -12.02
CA LEU A 427 -17.40 -5.07 -13.39
C LEU A 427 -17.17 -6.21 -14.37
N TRP A 428 -16.11 -7.00 -14.17
CA TRP A 428 -15.71 -8.09 -15.08
C TRP A 428 -16.00 -9.48 -14.53
N LYS A 429 -16.79 -9.61 -13.47
CA LYS A 429 -17.10 -10.88 -12.78
C LYS A 429 -17.72 -11.97 -13.67
N THR A 430 -18.25 -11.60 -14.83
CA THR A 430 -18.87 -12.53 -15.79
C THR A 430 -17.88 -13.01 -16.86
N MET A 431 -16.65 -12.48 -16.88
CA MET A 431 -15.59 -12.93 -17.77
C MET A 431 -14.89 -14.17 -17.19
N PRO A 432 -14.27 -15.02 -18.03
CA PRO A 432 -13.37 -16.07 -17.55
C PRO A 432 -12.21 -15.48 -16.73
N ASP A 433 -11.75 -16.19 -15.69
CA ASP A 433 -10.73 -15.70 -14.75
C ASP A 433 -9.48 -15.11 -15.41
N GLU A 434 -8.97 -15.77 -16.46
CA GLU A 434 -7.80 -15.30 -17.20
C GLU A 434 -8.06 -13.94 -17.86
N GLU A 435 -9.19 -13.81 -18.54
CA GLU A 435 -9.58 -12.58 -19.22
C GLU A 435 -9.89 -11.48 -18.22
N GLN A 436 -10.61 -11.81 -17.14
CA GLN A 436 -10.90 -10.88 -16.05
C GLN A 436 -9.62 -10.28 -15.47
N MET A 437 -8.61 -11.11 -15.21
CA MET A 437 -7.32 -10.68 -14.67
C MET A 437 -6.55 -9.80 -15.65
N ARG A 438 -6.52 -10.17 -16.94
CA ARG A 438 -5.92 -9.33 -18.00
C ARG A 438 -6.58 -7.95 -18.04
N GLN A 439 -7.91 -7.90 -18.04
CA GLN A 439 -8.67 -6.65 -18.05
C GLN A 439 -8.38 -5.76 -16.82
N LEU A 440 -8.21 -6.38 -15.63
CA LEU A 440 -7.81 -5.71 -14.39
C LEU A 440 -6.44 -5.06 -14.49
N LEU A 441 -5.44 -5.82 -14.94
CA LEU A 441 -4.06 -5.35 -15.04
C LEU A 441 -3.92 -4.24 -16.07
N GLU A 442 -4.51 -4.41 -17.25
CA GLU A 442 -4.49 -3.41 -18.32
C GLU A 442 -5.18 -2.10 -17.89
N HIS A 443 -6.35 -2.19 -17.25
CA HIS A 443 -7.05 -1.00 -16.75
C HIS A 443 -6.23 -0.26 -15.68
N HIS A 444 -5.55 -1.01 -14.82
CA HIS A 444 -4.71 -0.41 -13.78
C HIS A 444 -3.47 0.26 -14.38
N PHE A 445 -2.88 -0.34 -15.42
CA PHE A 445 -1.75 0.26 -16.15
C PHE A 445 -2.14 1.56 -16.87
N VAL A 446 -3.33 1.61 -17.48
CA VAL A 446 -3.89 2.87 -18.02
C VAL A 446 -4.07 3.91 -16.91
N SER A 447 -4.51 3.50 -15.72
CA SER A 447 -4.61 4.40 -14.56
C SER A 447 -3.24 4.94 -14.12
N ASN A 448 -2.19 4.11 -14.17
CA ASN A 448 -0.81 4.56 -13.95
C ASN A 448 -0.40 5.63 -14.97
N TRP A 449 -0.61 5.37 -16.26
CA TRP A 449 -0.27 6.31 -17.32
C TRP A 449 -1.02 7.65 -17.19
N LEU A 450 -2.30 7.61 -16.82
CA LEU A 450 -3.10 8.83 -16.58
C LEU A 450 -2.57 9.66 -15.40
N LEU A 451 -2.07 9.00 -14.35
CA LEU A 451 -1.40 9.67 -13.24
C LEU A 451 -0.08 10.29 -13.71
N ASP A 452 0.74 9.50 -14.39
CA ASP A 452 2.07 9.87 -14.85
C ASP A 452 1.99 11.09 -15.79
N THR A 453 1.00 11.15 -16.67
CA THR A 453 0.78 12.28 -17.59
C THR A 453 0.05 13.48 -16.97
N GLY A 454 -0.30 13.44 -15.68
CA GLY A 454 -1.00 14.54 -14.99
C GLY A 454 -2.47 14.70 -15.39
N LYS A 455 -2.96 13.83 -16.28
CA LYS A 455 -4.30 13.85 -16.83
C LYS A 455 -5.39 13.53 -15.82
N ILE A 456 -5.07 12.82 -14.74
CA ILE A 456 -6.00 12.60 -13.61
C ILE A 456 -6.43 13.93 -12.98
N ASP A 457 -5.52 14.88 -12.79
CA ASP A 457 -5.85 16.13 -12.12
C ASP A 457 -6.61 17.09 -13.04
N GLU A 458 -6.30 17.08 -14.35
CA GLU A 458 -7.14 17.74 -15.36
C GLU A 458 -8.58 17.22 -15.32
N MET A 459 -8.75 15.89 -15.30
CA MET A 459 -10.08 15.27 -15.24
C MET A 459 -10.87 15.60 -13.97
N LYS A 460 -10.20 15.81 -12.83
CA LYS A 460 -10.85 16.21 -11.58
C LYS A 460 -11.33 17.66 -11.64
N ARG A 461 -10.46 18.58 -12.11
CA ARG A 461 -10.82 19.98 -12.30
C ARG A 461 -12.03 20.13 -13.22
N ASP A 462 -12.03 19.41 -14.34
CA ASP A 462 -13.16 19.42 -15.27
C ASP A 462 -14.48 18.95 -14.64
N ARG A 463 -14.43 18.00 -13.70
CA ARG A 463 -15.61 17.51 -12.98
C ARG A 463 -16.09 18.49 -11.92
N GLU A 464 -15.18 19.21 -11.30
CA GLU A 464 -15.50 20.27 -10.33
C GLU A 464 -16.13 21.46 -11.04
N GLU A 465 -15.51 21.94 -12.12
CA GLU A 465 -16.06 23.00 -12.99
C GLU A 465 -17.46 22.61 -13.50
N GLN A 466 -17.68 21.36 -13.90
CA GLN A 466 -19.00 20.87 -14.30
C GLN A 466 -20.02 20.82 -13.16
N ARG A 467 -19.58 20.50 -11.94
CA ARG A 467 -20.49 20.50 -10.78
C ARG A 467 -20.90 21.92 -10.42
N GLU A 468 -19.98 22.87 -10.55
CA GLU A 468 -20.27 24.30 -10.38
C GLU A 468 -21.21 24.79 -11.47
N GLU A 469 -20.97 24.48 -12.76
CA GLU A 469 -21.88 24.83 -13.86
C GLU A 469 -23.28 24.22 -13.73
N ILE A 470 -23.39 22.98 -13.23
CA ILE A 470 -24.69 22.32 -12.99
C ILE A 470 -25.36 22.85 -11.71
N GLY A 471 -24.57 23.22 -10.70
CA GLY A 471 -25.04 23.87 -9.47
C GLY A 471 -25.64 25.24 -9.75
N ASP A 472 -24.92 26.08 -10.50
CA ASP A 472 -25.37 27.41 -10.94
C ASP A 472 -26.61 27.33 -11.83
N ARG A 473 -26.73 26.28 -12.67
CA ARG A 473 -27.95 26.08 -13.48
C ARG A 473 -29.18 25.72 -12.65
N ARG A 474 -29.01 25.00 -11.54
CA ARG A 474 -30.13 24.70 -10.62
C ARG A 474 -30.57 25.94 -9.85
N GLU A 475 -29.68 26.87 -9.53
CA GLU A 475 -30.05 28.15 -8.93
C GLU A 475 -30.74 29.09 -9.94
N THR A 476 -30.44 28.99 -11.25
CA THR A 476 -31.16 29.76 -12.27
C THR A 476 -32.50 29.17 -12.69
N ASP A 477 -32.70 27.86 -12.55
CA ASP A 477 -33.96 27.18 -12.92
C ASP A 477 -35.00 27.19 -11.77
N GLU A 478 -34.59 27.44 -10.51
CA GLU A 478 -35.52 27.66 -9.38
C GLU A 478 -36.22 29.05 -9.41
N GLU A 479 -35.87 29.93 -10.35
CA GLU A 479 -36.59 31.20 -10.60
C GLU A 479 -37.62 31.12 -11.74
N SER A 480 -37.79 29.99 -12.45
CA SER A 480 -38.68 29.96 -13.62
C SER A 480 -39.83 28.95 -13.66
N ASP A 481 -39.95 27.97 -12.78
CA ASP A 481 -41.08 27.02 -12.83
C ASP A 481 -41.80 26.87 -11.48
N GLY A 482 -42.66 27.86 -11.21
CA GLY A 482 -43.77 27.67 -10.27
C GLY A 482 -44.91 26.96 -10.98
N GLU A 483 -45.05 25.66 -10.79
CA GLU A 483 -46.33 24.94 -10.79
C GLU A 483 -46.14 23.57 -10.12
N GLU A 484 -46.64 23.46 -8.88
CA GLU A 484 -46.70 22.24 -8.08
C GLU A 484 -47.64 21.21 -8.73
N GLU A 485 -47.14 20.02 -9.04
CA GLU A 485 -47.98 18.81 -9.11
C GLU A 485 -47.47 17.76 -8.12
N GLN A 486 -48.24 17.59 -7.05
CA GLN A 486 -48.15 16.50 -6.08
C GLN A 486 -48.42 15.15 -6.77
N PHE A 487 -47.52 14.18 -6.58
CA PHE A 487 -47.89 12.77 -6.67
C PHE A 487 -47.30 11.99 -5.49
N ASP A 488 -48.17 11.68 -4.54
CA ASP A 488 -48.02 10.59 -3.57
C ASP A 488 -47.96 9.26 -4.31
N PHE A 489 -47.10 8.34 -3.87
CA PHE A 489 -47.47 6.91 -3.79
C PHE A 489 -46.63 6.17 -2.74
N GLU A 490 -47.37 5.34 -2.00
CA GLU A 490 -47.05 4.52 -0.82
C GLU A 490 -45.91 3.51 -0.97
#